data_AF-A0AA39F0S8-F1
#
_entry.id   AF-A0AA39F0S8-F1
#
_cell.length_a   1.000
_cell.length_b   1.000
_cell.length_c   1.000
_cell.angle_alpha   90.00
_cell.angle_beta   90.00
_cell.angle_gamma   90.00
#
_symmetry.space_group_name_H-M   'P 1'
#
loop_
_entity.id
_entity.type
_entity.pdbx_description
1 polymer ?
#
loop_
_entity_poly.entity_id
_entity_poly.type
_entity_poly.pdbx_seq_one_letter_code
_entity_poly.pdbx_strand_id
1 'polypeptide(L)'
;MNVDCKKTFKISPELLRPSDNMVEISPGCGFYLRKCKYSIIQLNFERDQDWRQMVREVLLDVYGNSLSNYSATGKKSKRLVSIISFLKDYMVSRNSFLEL
;
A
#
# COMPACT_ATOMS: atom_id res chain seq x y z
N MET A 1 -32.69 3.25 12.90
CA MET A 1 -31.42 2.59 12.53
C MET A 1 -30.35 3.66 12.43
N ASN A 2 -29.57 3.88 13.50
CA ASN A 2 -28.41 4.78 13.44
C ASN A 2 -27.22 3.96 12.95
N VAL A 3 -26.87 4.12 11.68
CA VAL A 3 -25.61 3.59 11.15
C VAL A 3 -24.54 4.57 11.61
N ASP A 4 -23.89 4.22 12.73
CA ASP A 4 -22.81 5.00 13.32
C ASP A 4 -21.77 5.34 12.26
N CYS A 5 -21.68 6.63 11.95
CA CYS A 5 -20.85 7.15 10.89
C CYS A 5 -19.40 7.19 11.39
N LYS A 6 -18.52 6.47 10.68
CA LYS A 6 -17.08 6.74 10.55
C LYS A 6 -16.21 6.46 11.79
N LYS A 7 -15.88 5.17 12.02
CA LYS A 7 -14.54 4.83 12.55
C LYS A 7 -13.51 5.22 11.49
N THR A 8 -12.97 6.43 11.56
CA THR A 8 -11.88 6.87 10.71
C THR A 8 -10.59 6.16 11.14
N PHE A 9 -10.01 5.36 10.25
CA PHE A 9 -8.68 4.80 10.47
C PHE A 9 -7.67 5.95 10.55
N LYS A 10 -6.89 6.01 11.63
CA LYS A 10 -5.81 6.99 11.79
C LYS A 10 -4.53 6.36 11.29
N ILE A 11 -4.14 6.73 10.08
CA ILE A 11 -2.79 6.45 9.55
C ILE A 11 -1.79 7.23 10.43
N SER A 12 -0.66 6.61 10.75
CA SER A 12 0.40 7.30 11.51
C SER A 12 0.81 8.57 10.75
N PRO A 13 0.85 9.75 11.41
CA PRO A 13 1.28 11.00 10.78
C PRO A 13 2.68 10.93 10.17
N GLU A 14 3.54 10.05 10.70
CA GLU A 14 4.89 9.80 10.19
C GLU A 14 4.88 9.25 8.75
N LEU A 15 3.86 8.47 8.37
CA LEU A 15 3.72 7.89 7.04
C LEU A 15 3.16 8.89 6.01
N LEU A 16 2.74 10.08 6.45
CA LEU A 16 2.12 11.11 5.63
C LEU A 16 3.01 12.33 5.43
N ARG A 17 4.26 12.27 5.92
CA ARG A 17 5.19 13.40 5.86
C ARG A 17 6.59 12.93 5.46
N PRO A 18 7.31 13.72 4.65
CA PRO A 18 8.71 13.46 4.37
C PRO A 18 9.55 13.60 5.66
N SER A 19 10.61 12.80 5.74
CA SER A 19 11.60 12.80 6.83
C SER A 19 12.89 12.14 6.33
N ASP A 20 14.03 12.42 6.97
CA ASP A 20 15.36 11.97 6.54
C ASP A 20 15.47 10.44 6.35
N ASN A 21 14.69 9.67 7.12
CA ASN A 21 14.69 8.21 7.08
C ASN A 21 13.48 7.60 6.37
N MET A 22 12.73 8.43 5.65
CA MET A 22 11.52 8.04 4.94
C MET A 22 11.73 8.19 3.42
N VAL A 23 11.05 7.36 2.65
CA VAL A 23 11.02 7.45 1.19
C VAL A 23 9.58 7.38 0.72
N GLU A 24 9.23 8.20 -0.25
CA GLU A 24 7.90 8.16 -0.83
C GLU A 24 7.72 6.84 -1.61
N ILE A 25 6.61 6.15 -1.36
CA ILE A 25 6.32 4.84 -1.98
C ILE A 25 6.22 5.00 -3.50
N SER A 26 5.62 6.11 -3.92
CA SER A 26 5.39 6.46 -5.32
C SER A 26 5.43 7.98 -5.46
N PRO A 27 6.06 8.54 -6.51
CA PRO A 27 6.13 9.98 -6.71
C PRO A 27 4.77 10.67 -6.60
N GLY A 28 4.65 11.61 -5.67
CA GLY A 28 3.46 12.44 -5.48
C GLY A 28 2.25 11.73 -4.87
N CYS A 29 2.41 10.51 -4.34
CA CYS A 29 1.32 9.80 -3.67
C CYS A 29 1.06 10.29 -2.23
N GLY A 30 2.03 11.00 -1.63
CA GLY A 30 1.93 11.54 -0.28
C GLY A 30 2.07 10.49 0.83
N PHE A 31 2.49 9.26 0.49
CA PHE A 31 2.73 8.18 1.44
C PHE A 31 4.20 7.79 1.48
N TYR A 32 4.71 7.64 2.69
CA TYR A 32 6.13 7.42 2.96
C TYR A 32 6.35 6.17 3.80
N LEU A 33 7.40 5.40 3.48
CA LEU A 33 7.86 4.25 4.26
C LEU A 33 9.27 4.50 4.78
N ARG A 34 9.64 3.81 5.86
CA ARG A 34 11.02 3.81 6.33
C ARG A 34 11.93 3.24 5.25
N LYS A 35 13.07 3.87 4.99
CA LYS A 35 14.05 3.43 3.98
C LYS A 35 14.41 1.95 4.12
N CYS A 36 14.66 1.48 5.33
CA CYS A 36 14.99 0.07 5.59
C CYS A 36 13.86 -0.89 5.17
N LYS A 37 12.59 -0.53 5.41
CA LYS A 37 11.44 -1.33 5.00
C LYS A 37 11.25 -1.32 3.49
N TYR A 38 11.36 -0.15 2.88
CA TYR A 38 11.29 0.00 1.43
C TYR A 38 12.33 -0.86 0.71
N SER A 39 13.60 -0.82 1.17
CA SER A 39 14.67 -1.65 0.59
C SER A 39 14.41 -3.15 0.72
N ILE A 40 13.89 -3.62 1.86
CA ILE A 40 13.54 -5.04 2.03
C ILE A 40 12.43 -5.46 1.06
N ILE A 41 11.36 -4.66 0.97
CA ILE A 41 10.23 -4.92 0.08
C ILE A 41 10.71 -4.98 -1.37
N GLN A 42 11.59 -4.06 -1.77
CA GLN A 42 12.13 -4.01 -3.12
C GLN A 42 13.05 -5.20 -3.43
N LEU A 43 13.93 -5.60 -2.50
CA LEU A 43 14.76 -6.80 -2.66
C LEU A 43 13.92 -8.08 -2.79
N ASN A 44 12.85 -8.21 -1.98
CA ASN A 44 11.92 -9.33 -2.08
C ASN A 44 11.20 -9.35 -3.43
N PHE A 45 10.80 -8.18 -3.94
CA PHE A 45 10.18 -8.08 -5.26
C PHE A 45 11.16 -8.43 -6.39
N GLU A 46 12.39 -7.95 -6.33
CA GLU A 46 13.40 -8.25 -7.34
C GLU A 46 13.65 -9.76 -7.44
N ARG A 47 13.64 -10.46 -6.29
CA ARG A 47 13.80 -11.92 -6.22
C ARG A 47 12.58 -12.69 -6.72
N ASP A 48 11.38 -12.35 -6.23
CA ASP A 48 10.19 -13.19 -6.39
C ASP A 48 9.27 -12.70 -7.52
N GLN A 49 9.45 -11.46 -8.00
CA GLN A 49 8.63 -10.74 -8.99
C GLN A 49 7.12 -10.75 -8.66
N ASP A 50 6.76 -11.02 -7.40
CA ASP A 50 5.37 -11.07 -6.94
C ASP A 50 4.94 -9.70 -6.39
N TRP A 51 4.38 -8.90 -7.29
CA TRP A 51 3.82 -7.59 -6.92
C TRP A 51 2.68 -7.71 -5.90
N ARG A 52 1.95 -8.84 -5.82
CA ARG A 52 0.86 -9.01 -4.84
C ARG A 52 1.40 -9.10 -3.43
N GLN A 53 2.54 -9.77 -3.27
CA GLN A 53 3.22 -9.89 -1.99
C GLN A 53 3.75 -8.53 -1.53
N MET A 54 4.41 -7.78 -2.42
CA MET A 54 4.85 -6.41 -2.12
C MET A 54 3.69 -5.50 -1.71
N VAL A 55 2.59 -5.52 -2.45
CA VAL A 55 1.38 -4.75 -2.12
C VAL A 55 0.85 -5.12 -0.73
N ARG A 56 0.82 -6.42 -0.41
CA ARG A 56 0.41 -6.89 0.92
C ARG A 56 1.35 -6.37 2.00
N GLU A 57 2.65 -6.42 1.80
CA GLU A 57 3.64 -5.93 2.77
C GLU A 57 3.48 -4.43 3.03
N VAL A 58 3.32 -3.61 1.98
CA VAL A 58 3.05 -2.17 2.12
C VAL A 58 1.75 -1.91 2.88
N LEU A 59 0.67 -2.61 2.54
CA LEU A 59 -0.62 -2.42 3.21
C LEU A 59 -0.55 -2.85 4.68
N LEU A 60 0.19 -3.91 5.00
CA LEU A 60 0.41 -4.33 6.38
C LEU A 60 1.27 -3.33 7.15
N ASP A 61 2.27 -2.71 6.52
CA ASP A 61 3.10 -1.69 7.18
C ASP A 61 2.29 -0.43 7.49
N VAL A 62 1.40 -0.01 6.58
CA VAL A 62 0.58 1.21 6.72
C VAL A 62 -0.64 1.00 7.63
N TYR A 63 -1.37 -0.10 7.44
CA TYR A 63 -2.67 -0.33 8.09
C TYR A 63 -2.61 -1.37 9.21
N GLY A 64 -1.54 -2.18 9.29
CA GLY A 64 -1.42 -3.27 10.25
C GLY A 64 -2.57 -4.26 10.20
N ASN A 65 -2.84 -4.90 11.34
CA ASN A 65 -3.92 -5.89 11.47
C ASN A 65 -5.31 -5.30 11.27
N SER A 66 -5.44 -3.97 11.30
CA SER A 66 -6.73 -3.29 11.13
C SER A 66 -7.29 -3.46 9.71
N LEU A 67 -6.43 -3.75 8.72
CA LEU A 67 -6.77 -3.99 7.32
C LEU A 67 -7.88 -5.04 7.14
N SER A 68 -7.94 -6.02 8.05
CA SER A 68 -8.98 -7.06 8.09
C SER A 68 -10.42 -6.53 8.20
N ASN A 69 -10.59 -5.31 8.71
CA ASN A 69 -11.89 -4.68 8.93
C ASN A 69 -12.31 -3.74 7.80
N TYR A 70 -11.45 -3.52 6.80
CA TYR A 70 -11.67 -2.54 5.76
C TYR A 70 -11.67 -3.21 4.38
N SER A 71 -12.43 -2.61 3.46
CA SER A 71 -12.41 -2.98 2.05
C SER A 71 -12.08 -1.75 1.21
N ALA A 72 -11.45 -1.98 0.08
CA ALA A 72 -11.09 -0.95 -0.89
C ALA A 72 -12.21 0.03 -1.22
N THR A 73 -13.41 -0.50 -1.40
CA THR A 73 -14.55 0.22 -1.95
C THR A 73 -15.52 0.65 -0.86
N GLY A 74 -15.31 0.25 0.40
CA GLY A 74 -16.26 0.44 1.50
C GLY A 74 -17.61 -0.27 1.29
N LYS A 75 -17.78 -1.00 0.18
CA LYS A 75 -19.02 -1.70 -0.16
C LYS A 75 -19.00 -3.08 0.49
N LYS A 76 -20.05 -3.40 1.24
CA LYS A 76 -20.35 -4.79 1.63
C LYS A 76 -20.78 -5.56 0.37
N SER A 77 -19.86 -6.26 -0.29
CA SER A 77 -20.17 -7.12 -1.44
C SER A 77 -19.69 -8.55 -1.22
N LYS A 78 -20.45 -9.53 -1.74
CA LYS A 78 -20.28 -10.99 -1.58
C LYS A 78 -18.96 -11.56 -2.15
N ARG A 79 -18.04 -10.75 -2.67
CA ARG A 79 -16.71 -11.20 -3.12
C ARG A 79 -15.74 -10.01 -3.15
N LEU A 80 -14.67 -10.10 -2.38
CA LEU A 80 -13.63 -9.08 -2.19
C LEU A 80 -12.70 -8.97 -3.41
N VAL A 81 -12.76 -7.88 -4.17
CA VAL A 81 -11.71 -7.47 -5.12
C VAL A 81 -11.64 -5.94 -5.16
N SER A 82 -10.42 -5.40 -5.32
CA SER A 82 -10.08 -4.02 -5.80
C SER A 82 -9.41 -3.00 -4.87
N ILE A 83 -8.47 -3.39 -3.99
CA ILE A 83 -7.27 -2.54 -3.70
C ILE A 83 -6.08 -3.03 -4.54
N ILE A 84 -6.03 -4.34 -4.75
CA ILE A 84 -4.99 -5.07 -5.48
C ILE A 84 -4.82 -4.55 -6.92
N SER A 85 -5.90 -4.14 -7.61
CA SER A 85 -5.87 -3.71 -9.01
C SER A 85 -5.13 -2.39 -9.24
N PHE A 86 -5.34 -1.39 -8.38
CA PHE A 86 -4.70 -0.07 -8.54
C PHE A 86 -3.19 -0.15 -8.34
N LEU A 87 -2.75 -0.92 -7.33
CA LEU A 87 -1.32 -1.12 -7.09
C LEU A 87 -0.69 -2.03 -8.14
N LYS A 88 -1.42 -3.01 -8.69
CA LYS A 88 -0.97 -3.81 -9.83
C LYS A 88 -0.57 -2.96 -11.03
N ASP A 89 -1.51 -2.13 -11.50
CA ASP A 89 -1.37 -1.43 -12.77
C ASP A 89 -0.24 -0.40 -12.72
N TYR A 90 0.00 0.21 -11.55
CA TYR A 90 1.10 1.14 -11.33
C TYR A 90 2.47 0.45 -11.26
N MET A 91 2.58 -0.69 -10.55
CA MET A 91 3.87 -1.38 -10.40
C MET A 91 4.30 -2.09 -11.69
N VAL A 92 3.36 -2.66 -12.44
CA VAL A 92 3.63 -3.27 -13.75
C VAL A 92 4.08 -2.22 -14.77
N SER A 93 3.48 -1.02 -14.77
CA SER A 93 3.86 0.07 -15.69
C SER A 93 5.28 0.59 -15.49
N ARG A 94 5.91 0.34 -14.33
CA ARG A 94 7.27 0.82 -14.02
C ARG A 94 8.36 -0.19 -14.40
N ASN A 95 8.07 -1.49 -14.38
CA ASN A 95 9.01 -2.52 -14.85
C ASN A 95 9.17 -2.53 -16.38
N SER A 96 8.19 -2.01 -17.13
CA SER A 96 8.31 -1.83 -18.59
C SER A 96 9.20 -0.66 -19.01
N PHE A 97 9.66 0.17 -18.07
CA PHE A 97 10.55 1.31 -18.33
C PHE A 97 12.04 1.01 -18.04
N LEU A 98 12.37 -0.20 -17.61
CA LEU A 98 13.75 -0.66 -17.38
C LEU A 98 14.30 -1.53 -18.53
N GLU A 99 13.54 -1.71 -19.62
CA GLU A 99 14.01 -2.30 -20.88
C GLU A 99 14.06 -1.25 -22.01
N LEU A 100 14.85 -0.18 -21.85
CA LEU A 100 15.35 0.66 -22.94
C LEU A 100 16.74 1.22 -22.61
#